data_AF-E1R6L6-F1
#
_entry.id   AF-E1R6L6-F1
#
_cell.length_a   1.000
_cell.length_b   1.000
_cell.length_c   1.000
_cell.angle_alpha   90.00
_cell.angle_beta   90.00
_cell.angle_gamma   90.00
#
_symmetry.space_group_name_H-M   'P 1'
#
loop_
_entity.id
_entity.type
_entity.pdbx_description
1 polymer ?
#
loop_
_entity_poly.entity_id
_entity_poly.type
_entity_poly.pdbx_seq_one_letter_code
_entity_poly.pdbx_strand_id
1 'polypeptide(L)'
;MVRKNRIGAIFALICCVIVYVLSLFSAFRQDHTSSGPERQLWPDAVPVLVDSSLHRSDFLRIAKSAGYERVSHQGNAMVPLFSFHGMIKVPVEKVSERYDSLDPLYDPFLKKLPALFSGSIDGRDAQVYYIITEDDPNMVFRRLSGVNSPYSGKFVVAGTGSGPVLLLPFIFLFLVIFFAFGVDAKSRLLFLLGSLPVAVFSFGTSFGSYAAILLFSPFWASLVTQIPLFLNERFRRGSDTSNMAHDLLMRAFRYLLFCVLSLIFFLIFSQKGQIKNVGSLFACLLAGPAMIGAAILWHYVRYASRQHALFVSVAISAAGSGKKRMLRFFSSLYMRCGFVLFCSSLLFLWPLFNDGTAASLSLPAPTPHSEVATATGFPSLGQKGDPLPSRGDYIAHYAFHDGYLFGMNYRVPTLNEALEYENYFYINDVLYSEQVTAKLFTEQWYEDIIDQQVQNGIIGLFLNQTNSVGLNYVSLASGGGTELSGGKLLFLLTVVLVSLVFSEMHNVFSSVKMEPGSRTVRSKEQAA
;
A
#
# COMPACT_ATOMS: atom_id res chain seq x y z
N MET A 1 22.54 35.68 32.09
CA MET A 1 21.68 34.47 31.99
C MET A 1 20.72 34.48 30.79
N VAL A 2 19.96 35.54 30.53
CA VAL A 2 18.94 35.60 29.44
C VAL A 2 19.50 35.27 28.03
N ARG A 3 20.73 35.69 27.70
CA ARG A 3 21.38 35.36 26.41
C ARG A 3 21.70 33.86 26.23
N LYS A 4 22.14 33.16 27.30
CA LYS A 4 22.43 31.70 27.24
C LYS A 4 21.14 30.88 27.03
N ASN A 5 20.04 31.28 27.67
CA ASN A 5 18.74 30.61 27.49
C ASN A 5 18.15 30.81 26.09
N ARG A 6 18.48 31.92 25.40
CA ARG A 6 18.05 32.15 24.01
C ARG A 6 18.77 31.24 23.02
N ILE A 7 20.07 31.00 23.19
CA ILE A 7 20.85 30.12 22.31
C ILE A 7 20.36 28.68 22.42
N GLY A 8 20.13 28.18 23.65
CA GLY A 8 19.57 26.85 23.87
C GLY A 8 18.15 26.68 23.30
N ALA A 9 17.34 27.74 23.36
CA ALA A 9 16.01 27.75 22.77
C ALA A 9 16.02 27.71 21.24
N ILE A 10 16.92 28.47 20.60
CA ILE A 10 17.06 28.45 19.14
C ILE A 10 17.55 27.06 18.68
N PHE A 11 18.51 26.48 19.39
CA PHE A 11 19.03 25.14 19.09
C PHE A 11 17.95 24.05 19.18
N ALA A 12 17.16 24.03 20.26
CA ALA A 12 16.07 23.06 20.40
C ALA A 12 14.97 23.23 19.33
N LEU A 13 14.67 24.46 18.91
CA LEU A 13 13.73 24.72 17.82
C LEU A 13 14.26 24.18 16.48
N ILE A 14 15.56 24.36 16.21
CA ILE A 14 16.24 23.78 15.03
C ILE A 14 16.16 22.26 15.07
N CYS A 15 16.42 21.62 16.22
CA CYS A 15 16.29 20.16 16.37
C CYS A 15 14.85 19.68 16.11
N CYS A 16 13.82 20.37 16.61
CA CYS A 16 12.43 20.03 16.35
C CYS A 16 12.07 20.14 14.85
N VAL A 17 12.59 21.17 14.16
CA VAL A 17 12.40 21.35 12.71
C VAL A 17 13.12 20.24 11.93
N ILE A 18 14.34 19.87 12.32
CA ILE A 18 15.09 18.78 11.66
C ILE A 18 14.34 17.45 11.82
N VAL A 19 13.86 17.12 13.02
CA VAL A 19 13.07 15.90 13.27
C VAL A 19 11.78 15.90 12.44
N TYR A 20 11.13 17.06 12.30
CA TYR A 20 9.93 17.23 11.46
C TYR A 20 10.21 17.07 9.96
N VAL A 21 11.33 17.59 9.46
CA VAL A 21 11.74 17.44 8.05
C VAL A 21 12.15 15.99 7.76
N LEU A 22 12.84 15.35 8.69
CA LEU A 22 13.22 13.94 8.57
C LEU A 22 12.00 12.99 8.60
N SER A 23 10.95 13.32 9.38
CA SER A 23 9.71 12.54 9.38
C SER A 23 8.88 12.74 8.09
N LEU A 24 8.89 13.94 7.52
CA LEU A 24 8.34 14.22 6.19
C LEU A 24 9.09 13.44 5.09
N PHE A 25 10.42 13.44 5.13
CA PHE A 25 11.25 12.75 4.13
C PHE A 25 11.12 11.22 4.23
N SER A 26 11.00 10.65 5.44
CA SER A 26 10.79 9.22 5.62
C SER A 26 9.41 8.78 5.12
N ALA A 27 8.36 9.58 5.33
CA ALA A 27 7.03 9.33 4.77
C ALA A 27 7.04 9.39 3.23
N PHE A 28 7.69 10.40 2.64
CA PHE A 28 7.75 10.56 1.18
C PHE A 28 8.57 9.48 0.47
N ARG A 29 9.68 9.04 1.08
CA ARG A 29 10.51 7.95 0.53
C ARG A 29 9.77 6.60 0.53
N GLN A 30 8.82 6.42 1.45
CA GLN A 30 8.08 5.18 1.59
C GLN A 30 7.05 4.97 0.48
N ASP A 31 6.48 6.04 -0.07
CA ASP A 31 5.53 6.00 -1.21
C ASP A 31 6.16 5.47 -2.50
N HIS A 32 7.45 5.71 -2.71
CA HIS A 32 8.18 5.12 -3.84
C HIS A 32 8.59 3.66 -3.62
N THR A 33 8.44 3.13 -2.39
CA THR A 33 8.81 1.75 -2.05
C THR A 33 7.62 0.86 -1.68
N SER A 34 6.42 1.43 -1.46
CA SER A 34 5.20 0.71 -1.07
C SER A 34 4.36 0.27 -2.27
N SER A 35 4.60 0.81 -3.47
CA SER A 35 4.51 0.07 -4.73
C SER A 35 5.68 -0.92 -4.85
N GLY A 36 5.99 -1.63 -3.77
CA GLY A 36 7.16 -2.47 -3.68
C GLY A 36 7.09 -3.62 -4.70
N PRO A 37 8.24 -4.23 -5.00
CA PRO A 37 8.34 -5.41 -5.87
C PRO A 37 7.44 -6.59 -5.44
N GLU A 38 6.86 -6.55 -4.24
CA GLU A 38 5.87 -7.53 -3.78
C GLU A 38 4.48 -7.42 -4.47
N ARG A 39 4.10 -6.27 -5.04
CA ARG A 39 2.86 -6.14 -5.84
C ARG A 39 3.05 -6.38 -7.31
N GLN A 40 4.25 -6.07 -7.80
CA GLN A 40 4.62 -6.31 -9.17
C GLN A 40 4.96 -7.79 -9.32
N LEU A 41 3.97 -8.57 -9.74
CA LEU A 41 4.11 -10.02 -9.88
C LEU A 41 5.28 -10.36 -10.82
N TRP A 42 5.49 -9.60 -11.90
CA TRP A 42 6.58 -9.83 -12.84
C TRP A 42 7.47 -8.58 -12.91
N PRO A 43 8.80 -8.69 -12.74
CA PRO A 43 9.70 -7.52 -12.69
C PRO A 43 9.57 -6.58 -13.90
N ASP A 44 9.42 -7.16 -15.09
CA ASP A 44 9.44 -6.43 -16.36
C ASP A 44 8.09 -6.46 -17.10
N ALA A 45 7.03 -6.93 -16.44
CA ALA A 45 5.70 -7.04 -17.04
C ALA A 45 4.56 -6.80 -16.05
N VAL A 46 3.49 -6.21 -16.56
CA VAL A 46 2.24 -6.03 -15.81
C VAL A 46 1.18 -6.96 -16.42
N PRO A 47 0.72 -7.99 -15.67
CA PRO A 47 -0.37 -8.84 -16.15
C PRO A 47 -1.69 -8.08 -16.12
N VAL A 48 -2.44 -8.20 -17.21
CA VAL A 48 -3.78 -7.64 -17.38
C VAL A 48 -4.72 -8.79 -17.72
N LEU A 49 -5.69 -9.05 -16.86
CA LEU A 49 -6.76 -9.99 -17.15
C LEU A 49 -7.81 -9.28 -18.00
N VAL A 50 -8.20 -9.92 -19.09
CA VAL A 50 -9.19 -9.43 -20.04
C VAL A 50 -10.34 -10.43 -20.06
N ASP A 51 -11.54 -9.93 -19.78
CA ASP A 51 -12.77 -10.71 -19.83
C ASP A 51 -12.97 -11.26 -21.25
N SER A 52 -13.41 -12.52 -21.36
CA SER A 52 -13.64 -13.20 -22.64
C SER A 52 -14.62 -12.47 -23.58
N SER A 53 -15.45 -11.58 -23.05
CA SER A 53 -16.33 -10.70 -23.82
C SER A 53 -15.63 -9.54 -24.55
N LEU A 54 -14.34 -9.31 -24.29
CA LEU A 54 -13.52 -8.35 -25.03
C LEU A 54 -12.64 -9.07 -26.04
N HIS A 55 -12.88 -8.83 -27.33
CA HIS A 55 -12.05 -9.44 -28.38
C HIS A 55 -10.59 -9.00 -28.26
N ARG A 56 -9.69 -9.95 -28.53
CA ARG A 56 -8.23 -9.75 -28.53
C ARG A 56 -7.80 -8.53 -29.36
N SER A 57 -8.34 -8.37 -30.56
CA SER A 57 -8.02 -7.25 -31.45
C SER A 57 -8.40 -5.90 -30.85
N ASP A 58 -9.53 -5.84 -30.14
CA ASP A 58 -9.96 -4.63 -29.45
C ASP A 58 -9.02 -4.31 -28.29
N PHE A 59 -8.67 -5.29 -27.45
CA PHE A 59 -7.72 -5.08 -26.35
C PHE A 59 -6.36 -4.62 -26.85
N LEU A 60 -5.81 -5.23 -27.91
CA LEU A 60 -4.54 -4.83 -28.50
C LEU A 60 -4.60 -3.39 -29.06
N ARG A 61 -5.74 -2.98 -29.65
CA ARG A 61 -5.94 -1.59 -30.09
C ARG A 61 -5.96 -0.64 -28.90
N ILE A 62 -6.58 -1.02 -27.79
CA ILE A 62 -6.62 -0.23 -26.55
C ILE A 62 -5.21 -0.08 -25.97
N ALA A 63 -4.47 -1.18 -25.83
CA ALA A 63 -3.11 -1.17 -25.32
C ALA A 63 -2.19 -0.31 -26.20
N LYS A 64 -2.25 -0.46 -27.52
CA LYS A 64 -1.49 0.36 -28.47
C LYS A 64 -1.85 1.84 -28.36
N SER A 65 -3.14 2.16 -28.24
CA SER A 65 -3.62 3.55 -28.10
C SER A 65 -3.22 4.16 -26.74
N ALA A 66 -2.99 3.33 -25.72
CA ALA A 66 -2.44 3.71 -24.42
C ALA A 66 -0.90 3.85 -24.41
N GLY A 67 -0.25 3.66 -25.56
CA GLY A 67 1.21 3.75 -25.71
C GLY A 67 1.96 2.46 -25.45
N TYR A 68 1.27 1.33 -25.29
CA TYR A 68 1.88 0.02 -25.06
C TYR A 68 1.99 -0.78 -26.35
N GLU A 69 3.18 -0.80 -26.95
CA GLU A 69 3.45 -1.55 -28.18
C GLU A 69 3.82 -3.01 -27.92
N ARG A 70 4.46 -3.28 -26.78
CA ARG A 70 4.96 -4.61 -26.41
C ARG A 70 3.97 -5.30 -25.48
N VAL A 71 3.00 -5.99 -26.06
CA VAL A 71 2.02 -6.81 -25.33
C VAL A 71 2.22 -8.28 -25.71
N SER A 72 2.59 -9.13 -24.75
CA SER A 72 2.71 -10.57 -24.93
C SER A 72 1.39 -11.26 -24.59
N HIS A 73 0.89 -12.07 -25.51
CA HIS A 73 -0.35 -12.84 -25.39
C HIS A 73 -0.21 -14.17 -26.15
N GLN A 74 -1.15 -15.10 -25.96
CA GLN A 74 -1.07 -16.46 -26.53
C GLN A 74 -0.85 -16.50 -28.06
N GLY A 75 -1.36 -15.51 -28.79
CA GLY A 75 -1.28 -15.44 -30.26
C GLY A 75 0.02 -14.85 -30.81
N ASN A 76 0.86 -14.20 -29.99
CA ASN A 76 2.15 -13.65 -30.42
C ASN A 76 3.35 -14.13 -29.60
N ALA A 77 3.12 -14.75 -28.45
CA ALA A 77 4.15 -15.42 -27.68
C ALA A 77 4.69 -16.59 -28.49
N MET A 78 5.96 -16.51 -28.90
CA MET A 78 6.60 -17.51 -29.74
C MET A 78 7.32 -18.56 -28.89
N VAL A 79 7.21 -19.82 -29.30
CA VAL A 79 7.86 -20.97 -28.66
C VAL A 79 8.72 -21.66 -29.71
N PRO A 80 9.97 -22.02 -29.39
CA PRO A 80 10.79 -22.82 -30.30
C PRO A 80 10.27 -24.25 -30.31
N LEU A 81 10.07 -24.82 -31.50
CA LEU A 81 9.63 -26.19 -31.72
C LEU A 81 10.65 -26.89 -32.61
N PHE A 82 10.98 -28.14 -32.29
CA PHE A 82 11.81 -28.93 -33.18
C PHE A 82 11.11 -29.19 -34.51
N SER A 83 11.86 -28.98 -35.58
CA SER A 83 11.59 -29.55 -36.88
C SER A 83 12.84 -30.29 -37.35
N PHE A 84 12.70 -31.26 -38.24
CA PHE A 84 13.85 -31.95 -38.85
C PHE A 84 14.82 -31.00 -39.59
N HIS A 85 14.42 -29.75 -39.84
CA HIS A 85 15.25 -28.71 -40.46
C HIS A 85 15.81 -27.70 -39.45
N GLY A 86 15.60 -27.90 -38.15
CA GLY A 86 16.01 -27.01 -37.06
C GLY A 86 14.83 -26.49 -36.22
N MET A 87 15.10 -25.59 -35.29
CA MET A 87 14.08 -25.01 -34.41
C MET A 87 13.26 -23.95 -35.15
N ILE A 88 11.95 -24.18 -35.28
CA ILE A 88 11.01 -23.19 -35.81
C ILE A 88 10.32 -22.45 -34.67
N LYS A 89 10.04 -21.15 -34.82
CA LYS A 89 9.28 -20.38 -33.84
C LYS A 89 7.80 -20.40 -34.20
N VAL A 90 6.95 -20.87 -33.29
CA VAL A 90 5.49 -20.97 -33.50
C VAL A 90 4.76 -20.27 -32.36
N PRO A 91 3.67 -19.51 -32.63
CA PRO A 91 2.85 -18.93 -31.58
C PRO A 91 2.26 -20.00 -30.65
N VAL A 92 2.19 -19.73 -29.34
CA VAL A 92 1.61 -20.65 -28.33
C VAL A 92 0.24 -21.16 -28.75
N GLU A 93 -0.61 -20.30 -29.29
CA GLU A 93 -1.95 -20.64 -29.77
C GLU A 93 -1.98 -21.73 -30.86
N LYS A 94 -0.91 -21.83 -31.67
CA LYS A 94 -0.83 -22.78 -32.80
C LYS A 94 -0.04 -24.04 -32.48
N VAL A 95 0.47 -24.19 -31.25
CA VAL A 95 1.30 -25.34 -30.88
C VAL A 95 0.51 -26.65 -30.98
N SER A 96 -0.74 -26.68 -30.50
CA SER A 96 -1.59 -27.87 -30.57
C SER A 96 -2.02 -28.24 -31.99
N GLU A 97 -1.94 -27.32 -32.95
CA GLU A 97 -2.23 -27.60 -34.37
C GLU A 97 -1.05 -28.31 -35.05
N ARG A 98 0.15 -28.25 -34.47
CA ARG A 98 1.39 -28.79 -35.06
C ARG A 98 1.65 -30.23 -34.70
N TYR A 99 1.06 -30.71 -33.61
CA TYR A 99 1.34 -32.03 -33.07
C TYR A 99 0.06 -32.81 -32.87
N ASP A 100 0.13 -34.13 -33.07
CA ASP A 100 -0.89 -35.02 -32.53
C ASP A 100 -0.78 -35.05 -30.99
N SER A 101 -1.90 -35.22 -30.30
CA SER A 101 -1.95 -35.51 -28.87
C SER A 101 -1.02 -36.65 -28.41
N LEU A 102 -0.79 -37.64 -29.29
CA LEU A 102 0.07 -38.80 -29.08
C LEU A 102 1.53 -38.58 -29.51
N ASP A 103 1.84 -37.47 -30.18
CA ASP A 103 3.20 -37.17 -30.60
C ASP A 103 4.08 -36.92 -29.36
N PRO A 104 5.17 -37.67 -29.16
CA PRO A 104 6.07 -37.43 -28.03
C PRO A 104 6.70 -36.04 -28.03
N LEU A 105 6.84 -35.40 -29.20
CA LEU A 105 7.31 -34.01 -29.33
C LEU A 105 6.31 -33.00 -28.77
N TYR A 106 5.03 -33.37 -28.59
CA TYR A 106 4.08 -32.60 -27.81
C TYR A 106 4.25 -32.87 -26.31
N ASP A 107 5.39 -32.42 -25.82
CA ASP A 107 5.87 -32.69 -24.46
C ASP A 107 5.06 -31.94 -23.37
N PRO A 108 5.27 -32.28 -22.09
CA PRO A 108 4.54 -31.65 -20.98
C PRO A 108 4.67 -30.13 -20.89
N PHE A 109 5.82 -29.54 -21.25
CA PHE A 109 5.99 -28.08 -21.23
C PHE A 109 5.05 -27.41 -22.25
N LEU A 110 5.03 -27.92 -23.49
CA LEU A 110 4.16 -27.40 -24.55
C LEU A 110 2.67 -27.52 -24.20
N LYS A 111 2.28 -28.59 -23.49
CA LYS A 111 0.90 -28.79 -23.01
C LYS A 111 0.49 -27.78 -21.93
N LYS A 112 1.42 -27.36 -21.07
CA LYS A 112 1.15 -26.40 -19.98
C LYS A 112 1.21 -24.93 -20.41
N LEU A 113 1.93 -24.61 -21.49
CA LEU A 113 2.13 -23.21 -21.94
C LEU A 113 0.87 -22.36 -22.09
N PRO A 114 -0.25 -22.85 -22.67
CA PRO A 114 -1.48 -22.06 -22.77
C PRO A 114 -2.04 -21.58 -21.42
N ALA A 115 -1.79 -22.32 -20.35
CA ALA A 115 -2.23 -21.96 -19.00
C ALA A 115 -1.58 -20.66 -18.48
N LEU A 116 -0.41 -20.26 -19.02
CA LEU A 116 0.19 -18.95 -18.72
C LEU A 116 -0.67 -17.77 -19.19
N PHE A 117 -1.50 -17.98 -20.21
CA PHE A 117 -2.35 -16.95 -20.79
C PHE A 117 -3.81 -17.06 -20.35
N SER A 118 -4.06 -17.88 -19.33
CA SER A 118 -5.38 -18.18 -18.80
C SER A 118 -5.47 -17.76 -17.34
N GLY A 119 -6.62 -17.22 -16.94
CA GLY A 119 -6.90 -16.81 -15.58
C GLY A 119 -8.41 -16.73 -15.35
N SER A 120 -8.81 -16.20 -14.20
CA SER A 120 -10.22 -15.95 -13.94
C SER A 120 -10.44 -14.64 -13.20
N ILE A 121 -11.59 -14.01 -13.49
CA ILE A 121 -12.13 -12.85 -12.79
C ILE A 121 -13.46 -13.26 -12.18
N ASP A 122 -13.55 -13.35 -10.86
CA ASP A 122 -14.75 -13.83 -10.16
C ASP A 122 -15.19 -15.23 -10.58
N GLY A 123 -14.21 -16.12 -10.80
CA GLY A 123 -14.44 -17.48 -11.29
C GLY A 123 -14.89 -17.58 -12.74
N ARG A 124 -15.00 -16.46 -13.48
CA ARG A 124 -15.22 -16.46 -14.93
C ARG A 124 -13.89 -16.47 -15.67
N ASP A 125 -13.82 -17.25 -16.74
CA ASP A 125 -12.60 -17.37 -17.55
C ASP A 125 -12.19 -16.01 -18.15
N ALA A 126 -10.90 -15.70 -18.00
CA ALA A 126 -10.28 -14.50 -18.50
C ALA A 126 -8.96 -14.84 -19.21
N GLN A 127 -8.60 -14.04 -20.20
CA GLN A 127 -7.32 -14.13 -20.89
C GLN A 127 -6.31 -13.21 -20.21
N VAL A 128 -5.09 -13.70 -20.01
CA VAL A 128 -4.00 -12.92 -19.41
C VAL A 128 -3.14 -12.34 -20.52
N TYR A 129 -2.96 -11.02 -20.48
CA TYR A 129 -2.07 -10.28 -21.35
C TYR A 129 -0.93 -9.70 -20.51
N TYR A 130 0.30 -9.83 -20.98
CA TYR A 130 1.47 -9.30 -20.29
C TYR A 130 1.95 -8.04 -21.02
N ILE A 131 1.79 -6.88 -20.40
CA ILE A 131 2.30 -5.62 -20.93
C ILE A 131 3.76 -5.48 -20.46
N ILE A 132 4.71 -5.53 -21.39
CA ILE A 132 6.15 -5.41 -21.09
C ILE A 132 6.47 -3.92 -20.95
N THR A 133 6.66 -3.47 -19.71
CA THR A 133 6.84 -2.05 -19.39
C THR A 133 7.51 -1.87 -18.04
N GLU A 134 8.20 -0.74 -17.87
CA GLU A 134 8.72 -0.26 -16.58
C GLU A 134 7.66 0.51 -15.78
N ASP A 135 6.49 0.78 -16.39
CA ASP A 135 5.39 1.47 -15.74
C ASP A 135 4.81 0.65 -14.57
N ASP A 136 4.49 1.30 -13.46
CA ASP A 136 3.83 0.64 -12.35
C ASP A 136 2.38 0.22 -12.72
N PRO A 137 1.82 -0.83 -12.09
CA PRO A 137 0.48 -1.30 -12.41
C PRO A 137 -0.62 -0.24 -12.37
N ASN A 138 -0.52 0.79 -11.50
CA ASN A 138 -1.51 1.85 -11.43
C ASN A 138 -1.40 2.80 -12.62
N MET A 139 -0.18 3.10 -13.09
CA MET A 139 0.03 3.88 -14.31
C MET A 139 -0.50 3.13 -15.54
N VAL A 140 -0.23 1.83 -15.64
CA VAL A 140 -0.82 0.96 -16.69
C VAL A 140 -2.33 1.03 -16.67
N PHE A 141 -2.95 0.85 -15.49
CA PHE A 141 -4.40 0.97 -15.34
C PHE A 141 -4.94 2.35 -15.75
N ARG A 142 -4.29 3.45 -15.33
CA ARG A 142 -4.72 4.81 -15.67
C ARG A 142 -4.64 5.08 -17.17
N ARG A 143 -3.59 4.63 -17.86
CA ARG A 143 -3.46 4.81 -19.31
C ARG A 143 -4.48 3.95 -20.06
N LEU A 144 -4.64 2.68 -19.69
CA LEU A 144 -5.63 1.79 -20.32
C LEU A 144 -7.07 2.28 -20.10
N SER A 145 -7.42 2.72 -18.88
CA SER A 145 -8.75 3.24 -18.56
C SER A 145 -9.03 4.61 -19.18
N GLY A 146 -8.02 5.49 -19.24
CA GLY A 146 -8.14 6.84 -19.82
C GLY A 146 -8.41 6.83 -21.32
N VAL A 147 -7.90 5.83 -22.03
CA VAL A 147 -8.13 5.65 -23.47
C VAL A 147 -9.53 5.08 -23.77
N ASN A 148 -10.15 4.41 -22.80
CA ASN A 148 -11.21 3.45 -23.13
C ASN A 148 -12.38 3.41 -22.14
N SER A 149 -13.09 4.53 -22.01
CA SER A 149 -14.31 4.63 -21.20
C SER A 149 -15.44 3.62 -21.53
N PRO A 150 -15.65 3.11 -22.77
CA PRO A 150 -16.77 2.20 -23.04
C PRO A 150 -16.54 0.76 -22.54
N TYR A 151 -15.29 0.38 -22.25
CA TYR A 151 -14.94 -0.97 -21.82
C TYR A 151 -14.31 -0.98 -20.42
N SER A 152 -14.48 0.11 -19.66
CA SER A 152 -14.13 0.15 -18.24
C SER A 152 -14.86 -0.98 -17.52
N GLY A 153 -14.12 -1.92 -16.93
CA GLY A 153 -14.66 -3.10 -16.26
C GLY A 153 -14.59 -4.40 -17.06
N LYS A 154 -14.14 -4.38 -18.32
CA LYS A 154 -13.85 -5.61 -19.09
C LYS A 154 -12.41 -6.10 -18.97
N PHE A 155 -11.58 -5.37 -18.25
CA PHE A 155 -10.21 -5.77 -17.94
C PHE A 155 -9.85 -5.34 -16.52
N VAL A 156 -8.95 -6.10 -15.90
CA VAL A 156 -8.41 -5.83 -14.58
C VAL A 156 -6.89 -5.91 -14.66
N VAL A 157 -6.21 -4.85 -14.23
CA VAL A 157 -4.74 -4.83 -14.19
C VAL A 157 -4.30 -5.44 -12.86
N ALA A 158 -3.55 -6.53 -12.90
CA ALA A 158 -3.09 -7.19 -11.70
C ALA A 158 -2.05 -6.32 -10.99
N GLY A 159 -2.12 -6.28 -9.65
CA GLY A 159 -1.22 -5.47 -8.83
C GLY A 159 -1.63 -4.00 -8.70
N THR A 160 -2.73 -3.55 -9.32
CA THR A 160 -3.29 -2.22 -9.02
C THR A 160 -3.75 -2.16 -7.58
N GLY A 161 -3.32 -1.13 -6.85
CA GLY A 161 -3.93 -0.80 -5.58
C GLY A 161 -5.35 -0.29 -5.81
N SER A 162 -6.31 -0.71 -4.98
CA SER A 162 -7.65 -0.18 -5.04
C SER A 162 -7.62 1.35 -5.03
N GLY A 163 -8.38 1.94 -5.95
CA GLY A 163 -8.31 3.34 -6.36
C GLY A 163 -8.63 4.47 -5.36
N PRO A 164 -9.03 4.29 -4.07
CA PRO A 164 -9.29 5.44 -3.22
C PRO A 164 -8.13 5.87 -2.32
N VAL A 165 -6.87 5.44 -2.57
CA VAL A 165 -5.70 5.94 -1.81
C VAL A 165 -5.57 7.47 -1.93
N LEU A 166 -6.03 8.08 -3.02
CA LEU A 166 -6.01 9.54 -3.17
C LEU A 166 -7.18 10.25 -2.47
N LEU A 167 -8.34 9.59 -2.34
CA LEU A 167 -9.53 10.19 -1.74
C LEU A 167 -9.40 10.33 -0.21
N LEU A 168 -8.70 9.39 0.44
CA LEU A 168 -8.42 9.42 1.87
C LEU A 168 -7.64 10.68 2.33
N PRO A 169 -6.51 11.08 1.72
CA PRO A 169 -5.84 12.34 2.02
C PRO A 169 -6.73 13.57 1.87
N PHE A 170 -7.61 13.60 0.86
CA PHE A 170 -8.56 14.71 0.70
C PHE A 170 -9.61 14.74 1.82
N ILE A 171 -10.12 13.58 2.25
CA ILE A 171 -11.01 13.50 3.42
C ILE A 171 -10.27 13.95 4.68
N PHE A 172 -9.00 13.58 4.87
CA PHE A 172 -8.20 14.02 6.01
C PHE A 172 -7.99 15.52 6.02
N LEU A 173 -7.58 16.08 4.87
CA LEU A 173 -7.40 17.51 4.70
C LEU A 173 -8.70 18.25 5.03
N PHE A 174 -9.84 17.75 4.53
CA PHE A 174 -11.15 18.31 4.85
C PHE A 174 -11.45 18.27 6.36
N LEU A 175 -11.20 17.13 7.02
CA LEU A 175 -11.38 16.99 8.46
C LEU A 175 -10.46 17.91 9.26
N VAL A 176 -9.18 18.01 8.90
CA VAL A 176 -8.23 18.95 9.50
C VAL A 176 -8.72 20.38 9.36
N ILE A 177 -9.16 20.80 8.17
CA ILE A 177 -9.70 22.14 7.94
C ILE A 177 -10.96 22.35 8.80
N PHE A 178 -11.85 21.37 8.86
CA PHE A 178 -13.05 21.41 9.68
C PHE A 178 -12.71 21.59 11.17
N PHE A 179 -11.75 20.83 11.71
CA PHE A 179 -11.30 21.00 13.10
C PHE A 179 -10.61 22.34 13.33
N ALA A 180 -9.85 22.84 12.35
CA ALA A 180 -9.20 24.14 12.44
C ALA A 180 -10.23 25.28 12.60
N PHE A 181 -11.43 25.18 12.00
CA PHE A 181 -12.49 26.17 12.20
C PHE A 181 -12.97 26.24 13.65
N GLY A 182 -13.04 25.10 14.34
CA GLY A 182 -13.38 25.02 15.76
C GLY A 182 -12.27 25.55 16.69
N VAL A 183 -11.01 25.57 16.23
CA VAL A 183 -9.87 26.05 17.00
C VAL A 183 -9.84 27.58 16.99
N ASP A 184 -9.46 28.19 18.13
CA ASP A 184 -9.27 29.63 18.25
C ASP A 184 -8.31 30.15 17.17
N ALA A 185 -8.61 31.29 16.56
CA ALA A 185 -7.83 31.84 15.43
C ALA A 185 -6.31 31.90 15.69
N LYS A 186 -5.91 32.16 16.94
CA LYS A 186 -4.49 32.22 17.37
C LYS A 186 -3.80 30.85 17.39
N SER A 187 -4.55 29.78 17.57
CA SER A 187 -4.05 28.40 17.68
C SER A 187 -4.26 27.60 16.38
N ARG A 188 -4.99 28.14 15.40
CA ARG A 188 -5.26 27.47 14.10
C ARG A 188 -3.98 27.13 13.36
N LEU A 189 -3.03 28.06 13.29
CA LEU A 189 -1.76 27.83 12.60
C LEU A 189 -0.96 26.69 13.23
N LEU A 190 -0.88 26.65 14.57
CA LEU A 190 -0.22 25.57 15.31
C LEU A 190 -0.90 24.23 15.09
N PHE A 191 -2.24 24.21 15.06
CA PHE A 191 -3.01 23.01 14.76
C PHE A 191 -2.72 22.49 13.34
N LEU A 192 -2.78 23.37 12.33
CA LEU A 192 -2.52 23.03 10.92
C LEU A 192 -1.08 22.52 10.71
N LEU A 193 -0.08 23.21 11.29
CA LEU A 193 1.32 22.80 11.20
C LEU A 193 1.56 21.43 11.88
N GLY A 194 0.91 21.17 13.00
CA GLY A 194 0.97 19.88 13.69
C GLY A 194 0.27 18.74 12.95
N SER A 195 -0.76 19.04 12.15
CA SER A 195 -1.44 18.05 11.30
C SER A 195 -0.74 17.77 9.98
N LEU A 196 0.27 18.56 9.58
CA LEU A 196 0.89 18.42 8.27
C LEU A 196 1.77 17.16 8.11
N PRO A 197 2.59 16.73 9.08
CA PRO A 197 3.29 15.43 9.02
C PRO A 197 2.31 14.27 8.89
N VAL A 198 1.17 14.42 9.57
CA VAL A 198 0.08 13.46 9.59
C VAL A 198 -0.63 13.41 8.24
N ALA A 199 -0.84 14.56 7.60
CA ALA A 199 -1.37 14.66 6.24
C ALA A 199 -0.43 14.01 5.23
N VAL A 200 0.87 14.28 5.31
CA VAL A 200 1.86 13.70 4.39
C VAL A 200 1.96 12.20 4.58
N PHE A 201 1.96 11.70 5.82
CA PHE A 201 1.90 10.25 6.08
C PHE A 201 0.58 9.61 5.65
N SER A 202 -0.50 10.37 5.50
CA SER A 202 -1.78 9.83 5.00
C SER A 202 -1.76 9.56 3.50
N PHE A 203 -0.79 10.11 2.75
CA PHE A 203 -0.55 9.73 1.36
C PHE A 203 0.16 8.37 1.33
N GLY A 204 -0.38 7.44 0.53
CA GLY A 204 0.21 6.12 0.28
C GLY A 204 0.20 5.10 1.42
N THR A 205 -0.31 5.46 2.61
CA THR A 205 -0.45 4.50 3.71
C THR A 205 -1.75 3.68 3.64
N SER A 206 -1.73 2.52 4.29
CA SER A 206 -2.91 1.66 4.38
C SER A 206 -4.01 2.31 5.20
N PHE A 207 -5.24 1.88 4.97
CA PHE A 207 -6.41 2.39 5.68
C PHE A 207 -6.28 2.31 7.22
N GLY A 208 -5.59 1.28 7.73
CA GLY A 208 -5.31 1.13 9.16
C GLY A 208 -4.48 2.28 9.75
N SER A 209 -3.45 2.75 9.01
CA SER A 209 -2.67 3.94 9.37
C SER A 209 -3.52 5.20 9.47
N TYR A 210 -4.44 5.35 8.52
CA TYR A 210 -5.33 6.49 8.45
C TYR A 210 -6.32 6.54 9.62
N ALA A 211 -6.92 5.40 9.96
CA ALA A 211 -7.80 5.26 11.12
C ALA A 211 -7.05 5.55 12.44
N ALA A 212 -5.83 5.03 12.57
CA ALA A 212 -4.95 5.30 13.71
C ALA A 212 -4.70 6.81 13.87
N ILE A 213 -4.50 7.51 12.75
CA ILE A 213 -4.32 8.95 12.69
C ILE A 213 -5.56 9.73 13.14
N LEU A 214 -6.73 9.37 12.61
CA LEU A 214 -7.97 10.07 12.93
C LEU A 214 -8.29 9.98 14.42
N LEU A 215 -8.00 8.85 15.07
CA LEU A 215 -8.25 8.63 16.49
C LEU A 215 -7.52 9.62 17.41
N PHE A 216 -6.28 10.03 17.08
CA PHE A 216 -5.54 10.97 17.94
C PHE A 216 -5.82 12.45 17.62
N SER A 217 -6.32 12.77 16.43
CA SER A 217 -6.49 14.15 15.96
C SER A 217 -7.34 15.08 16.86
N PRO A 218 -8.43 14.63 17.53
CA PRO A 218 -9.20 15.48 18.44
C PRO A 218 -8.43 15.82 19.72
N PHE A 219 -7.62 14.87 20.19
CA PHE A 219 -6.80 15.03 21.39
C PHE A 219 -5.63 15.98 21.13
N TRP A 220 -5.04 15.89 19.94
CA TRP A 220 -4.09 16.89 19.44
C TRP A 220 -4.72 18.29 19.41
N ALA A 221 -5.90 18.45 18.81
CA ALA A 221 -6.61 19.73 18.75
C ALA A 221 -6.88 20.30 20.14
N SER A 222 -7.35 19.45 21.07
CA SER A 222 -7.64 19.82 22.45
C SER A 222 -6.39 20.32 23.18
N LEU A 223 -5.27 19.62 23.04
CA LEU A 223 -4.01 19.97 23.68
C LEU A 223 -3.44 21.29 23.14
N VAL A 224 -3.41 21.46 21.82
CA VAL A 224 -2.90 22.67 21.16
C VAL A 224 -3.71 23.92 21.52
N THR A 225 -5.03 23.80 21.72
CA THR A 225 -5.83 24.95 22.14
C THR A 225 -5.51 25.47 23.54
N GLN A 226 -5.08 24.59 24.45
CA GLN A 226 -4.85 24.96 25.86
C GLN A 226 -3.45 25.47 26.14
N ILE A 227 -2.44 25.05 25.36
CA ILE A 227 -1.05 25.46 25.58
C ILE A 227 -0.90 26.99 25.56
N PRO A 228 -1.40 27.74 24.57
CA PRO A 228 -1.27 29.20 24.56
C PRO A 228 -2.03 29.88 25.71
N LEU A 229 -3.17 29.32 26.14
CA LEU A 229 -3.95 29.84 27.26
C LEU A 229 -3.18 29.67 28.57
N PHE A 230 -2.69 28.46 28.83
CA PHE A 230 -1.89 28.14 30.00
C PHE A 230 -0.63 28.99 30.07
N LEU A 231 0.12 29.08 28.97
CA LEU A 231 1.36 29.87 28.94
C LEU A 231 1.09 31.35 29.18
N ASN A 232 0.08 31.93 28.52
CA ASN A 232 -0.28 33.34 28.76
C ASN A 232 -0.67 33.58 30.21
N GLU A 233 -1.45 32.69 30.82
CA GLU A 233 -1.88 32.87 32.21
C GLU A 233 -0.72 32.68 33.20
N ARG A 234 0.11 31.66 32.98
CA ARG A 234 1.30 31.41 33.80
C ARG A 234 2.28 32.57 33.75
N PHE A 235 2.54 33.11 32.57
CA PHE A 235 3.42 34.26 32.41
C PHE A 235 2.80 35.57 32.93
N ARG A 236 1.46 35.68 32.98
CA ARG A 236 0.76 36.90 33.45
C ARG A 236 0.51 36.92 34.96
N ARG A 237 0.15 35.79 35.59
CA ARG A 237 -0.27 35.70 37.00
C ARG A 237 0.77 35.10 37.95
N GLY A 238 1.89 34.59 37.44
CA GLY A 238 3.09 34.32 38.23
C GLY A 238 3.09 33.06 39.13
N SER A 239 1.97 32.66 39.76
CA SER A 239 2.00 31.49 40.66
C SER A 239 0.72 30.66 40.73
N ASP A 240 -0.47 31.26 40.65
CA ASP A 240 -1.72 30.51 40.90
C ASP A 240 -2.34 29.94 39.61
N THR A 241 -1.61 29.02 38.96
CA THR A 241 -2.08 28.29 37.77
C THR A 241 -2.25 26.78 38.03
N SER A 242 -2.36 26.37 39.29
CA SER A 242 -2.45 24.96 39.72
C SER A 242 -3.55 24.19 38.98
N ASN A 243 -4.76 24.76 38.94
CA ASN A 243 -5.92 24.16 38.26
C ASN A 243 -5.71 24.05 36.74
N MET A 244 -5.12 25.06 36.09
CA MET A 244 -4.83 25.01 34.65
C MET A 244 -3.68 24.05 34.33
N ALA A 245 -2.69 23.93 35.22
CA ALA A 245 -1.60 22.96 35.08
C ALA A 245 -2.14 21.53 35.16
N HIS A 246 -3.07 21.27 36.10
CA HIS A 246 -3.75 19.99 36.21
C HIS A 246 -4.59 19.67 34.95
N ASP A 247 -5.39 20.61 34.44
CA ASP A 247 -6.16 20.41 33.20
C ASP A 247 -5.24 20.13 31.99
N LEU A 248 -4.13 20.88 31.86
CA LEU A 248 -3.16 20.66 30.79
C LEU A 248 -2.50 19.28 30.90
N LEU A 249 -2.14 18.85 32.11
CA LEU A 249 -1.54 17.55 32.37
C LEU A 249 -2.51 16.41 32.04
N MET A 250 -3.78 16.54 32.45
CA MET A 250 -4.82 15.56 32.12
C MET A 250 -5.05 15.45 30.61
N ARG A 251 -4.99 16.57 29.87
CA ARG A 251 -5.08 16.56 28.40
C ARG A 251 -3.85 15.95 27.73
N ALA A 252 -2.66 16.24 28.24
CA ALA A 252 -1.42 15.63 27.76
C ALA A 252 -1.40 14.11 28.00
N PHE A 253 -1.87 13.67 29.17
CA PHE A 253 -2.04 12.25 29.49
C PHE A 253 -3.02 11.57 28.54
N ARG A 254 -4.19 12.18 28.28
CA ARG A 254 -5.16 11.67 27.29
C ARG A 254 -4.54 11.59 25.91
N TYR A 255 -3.83 12.63 25.46
CA TYR A 255 -3.13 12.60 24.17
C TYR A 255 -2.15 11.42 24.09
N LEU A 256 -1.31 11.22 25.10
CA LEU A 256 -0.35 10.12 25.14
C LEU A 256 -1.05 8.75 25.14
N LEU A 257 -2.11 8.59 25.93
CA LEU A 257 -2.93 7.37 25.95
C LEU A 257 -3.48 7.05 24.55
N PHE A 258 -4.03 8.05 23.85
CA PHE A 258 -4.56 7.86 22.50
C PHE A 258 -3.47 7.65 21.44
N CYS A 259 -2.27 8.19 21.62
CA CYS A 259 -1.11 7.82 20.79
C CYS A 259 -0.73 6.35 20.97
N VAL A 260 -0.71 5.84 22.20
CA VAL A 260 -0.43 4.42 22.48
C VAL A 260 -1.52 3.52 21.92
N LEU A 261 -2.80 3.88 22.11
CA LEU A 261 -3.92 3.15 21.53
C LEU A 261 -3.87 3.15 20.00
N SER A 262 -3.54 4.29 19.38
CA SER A 262 -3.33 4.43 17.93
C SER A 262 -2.20 3.53 17.42
N LEU A 263 -1.09 3.44 18.16
CA LEU A 263 0.02 2.54 17.85
C LEU A 263 -0.38 1.06 17.97
N ILE A 264 -1.03 0.68 19.08
CA ILE A 264 -1.53 -0.70 19.29
C ILE A 264 -2.51 -1.06 18.18
N PHE A 265 -3.43 -0.15 17.86
CA PHE A 265 -4.37 -0.29 16.78
C PHE A 265 -3.66 -0.51 15.45
N PHE A 266 -2.68 0.33 15.13
CA PHE A 266 -1.88 0.15 13.93
C PHE A 266 -1.21 -1.23 13.89
N LEU A 267 -0.60 -1.67 14.98
CA LEU A 267 0.07 -2.98 15.05
C LEU A 267 -0.89 -4.17 14.86
N ILE A 268 -2.12 -4.08 15.36
CA ILE A 268 -3.13 -5.14 15.20
C ILE A 268 -3.65 -5.20 13.77
N PHE A 269 -3.86 -4.06 13.13
CA PHE A 269 -4.50 -3.97 11.81
C PHE A 269 -3.50 -3.85 10.64
N SER A 270 -2.22 -3.74 10.93
CA SER A 270 -1.14 -3.70 9.93
C SER A 270 -0.95 -5.10 9.35
N GLN A 271 -1.12 -5.24 8.03
CA GLN A 271 -0.96 -6.51 7.32
C GLN A 271 0.50 -7.02 7.44
N LYS A 272 0.69 -8.35 7.43
CA LYS A 272 2.02 -8.99 7.40
C LYS A 272 2.84 -8.39 6.26
N GLY A 273 3.89 -7.63 6.59
CA GLY A 273 4.72 -6.86 5.63
C GLY A 273 4.80 -5.35 5.93
N GLN A 274 3.79 -4.78 6.60
CA GLN A 274 3.73 -3.35 6.91
C GLN A 274 4.43 -2.95 8.21
N ILE A 275 5.17 -3.86 8.86
CA ILE A 275 6.00 -3.54 10.04
C ILE A 275 7.05 -2.48 9.70
N LYS A 276 7.50 -2.43 8.44
CA LYS A 276 8.40 -1.38 7.93
C LYS A 276 7.81 0.04 8.07
N ASN A 277 6.50 0.18 8.22
CA ASN A 277 5.79 1.47 8.36
C ASN A 277 5.62 1.90 9.84
N VAL A 278 6.03 1.06 10.82
CA VAL A 278 5.94 1.41 12.24
C VAL A 278 6.84 2.60 12.57
N GLY A 279 8.03 2.68 11.97
CA GLY A 279 8.98 3.77 12.23
C GLY A 279 8.46 5.15 11.80
N SER A 280 7.76 5.22 10.65
CA SER A 280 7.18 6.46 10.13
C SER A 280 5.92 6.87 10.90
N LEU A 281 5.10 5.92 11.35
CA LEU A 281 4.00 6.22 12.28
C LEU A 281 4.53 6.72 13.63
N PHE A 282 5.58 6.10 14.16
CA PHE A 282 6.25 6.56 15.37
C PHE A 282 6.81 7.98 15.21
N ALA A 283 7.45 8.28 14.07
CA ALA A 283 7.93 9.63 13.75
C ALA A 283 6.79 10.65 13.66
N CYS A 284 5.63 10.27 13.12
CA CYS A 284 4.43 11.13 13.10
C CYS A 284 3.88 11.38 14.51
N LEU A 285 3.82 10.35 15.37
CA LEU A 285 3.39 10.50 16.76
C LEU A 285 4.35 11.38 17.58
N LEU A 286 5.65 11.33 17.29
CA LEU A 286 6.68 12.19 17.91
C LEU A 286 6.67 13.64 17.38
N ALA A 287 6.16 13.88 16.18
CA ALA A 287 6.07 15.23 15.63
C ALA A 287 5.16 16.14 16.47
N GLY A 288 4.10 15.60 17.06
CA GLY A 288 3.20 16.34 17.96
C GLY A 288 3.92 16.91 19.20
N PRO A 289 4.54 16.07 20.05
CA PRO A 289 5.37 16.52 21.16
C PRO A 289 6.48 17.50 20.77
N ALA A 290 7.16 17.28 19.64
CA ALA A 290 8.18 18.19 19.13
C ALA A 290 7.59 19.58 18.81
N MET A 291 6.42 19.64 18.16
CA MET A 291 5.70 20.88 17.87
C MET A 291 5.22 21.58 19.15
N ILE A 292 4.77 20.83 20.15
CA ILE A 292 4.42 21.38 21.47
C ILE A 292 5.65 22.02 22.13
N GLY A 293 6.78 21.32 22.11
CA GLY A 293 8.06 21.83 22.62
C GLY A 293 8.45 23.14 21.92
N ALA A 294 8.39 23.17 20.59
CA ALA A 294 8.65 24.37 19.80
C ALA A 294 7.68 25.52 20.12
N ALA A 295 6.39 25.23 20.32
CA ALA A 295 5.39 26.23 20.67
C ALA A 295 5.63 26.84 22.06
N ILE A 296 5.91 26.00 23.06
CA ILE A 296 6.26 26.45 24.42
C ILE A 296 7.50 27.34 24.38
N LEU A 297 8.51 26.92 23.62
CA LEU A 297 9.77 27.62 23.49
C LEU A 297 9.63 28.96 22.77
N TRP A 298 8.86 29.01 21.69
CA TRP A 298 8.50 30.23 20.99
C TRP A 298 7.81 31.23 21.92
N HIS A 299 6.83 30.77 22.69
CA HIS A 299 6.14 31.60 23.67
C HIS A 299 7.07 32.09 24.78
N TYR A 300 7.98 31.24 25.26
CA TYR A 300 9.00 31.62 26.24
C TYR A 300 9.96 32.68 25.69
N VAL A 301 10.50 32.50 24.49
CA VAL A 301 11.39 33.49 23.83
C VAL A 301 10.66 34.80 23.61
N ARG A 302 9.42 34.75 23.12
CA ARG A 302 8.58 35.94 22.93
C ARG A 302 8.34 36.67 24.25
N TYR A 303 8.05 35.94 25.32
CA TYR A 303 7.90 36.52 26.65
C TYR A 303 9.22 37.15 27.15
N ALA A 304 10.33 36.41 27.09
CA ALA A 304 11.66 36.88 27.48
C ALA A 304 12.23 38.02 26.60
N SER A 305 11.58 38.32 25.47
CA SER A 305 11.90 39.46 24.60
C SER A 305 11.09 40.72 24.93
N ARG A 306 10.01 40.61 25.71
CA ARG A 306 9.24 41.78 26.16
C ARG A 306 9.98 42.46 27.31
N GLN A 307 10.57 43.61 27.03
CA GLN A 307 11.40 44.35 28.00
C GLN A 307 10.59 45.14 29.04
N HIS A 308 9.28 45.32 28.86
CA HIS A 308 8.42 46.04 29.80
C HIS A 308 7.06 45.35 29.98
N ALA A 309 6.59 45.27 31.23
CA ALA A 309 5.24 44.85 31.58
C ALA A 309 4.24 45.96 31.20
N LEU A 310 3.93 46.09 29.91
CA LEU A 310 2.92 47.02 29.44
C LEU A 310 1.52 46.56 29.86
N PHE A 311 0.87 47.41 30.64
CA PHE A 311 -0.56 47.49 30.94
C PHE A 311 -1.32 46.16 31.02
N VAL A 312 -1.71 45.80 32.24
CA VAL A 312 -2.67 44.72 32.51
C VAL A 312 -4.01 45.14 31.92
N SER A 313 -4.40 44.55 30.79
CA SER A 313 -5.74 44.75 30.24
C SER A 313 -6.79 44.26 31.24
N VAL A 314 -7.57 45.18 31.81
CA VAL A 314 -8.77 44.84 32.59
C VAL A 314 -9.83 44.38 31.59
N ALA A 315 -10.27 43.13 31.72
CA ALA A 315 -11.31 42.61 30.85
C ALA A 315 -12.63 43.33 31.19
N ILE A 316 -13.00 44.32 30.39
CA ILE A 316 -14.37 44.85 30.39
C ILE A 316 -15.27 43.66 30.02
N SER A 317 -16.18 43.31 30.93
CA SER A 317 -17.10 42.19 30.78
C SER A 317 -17.85 42.30 29.45
N ALA A 318 -17.37 41.57 28.44
CA ALA A 318 -18.00 41.55 27.14
C ALA A 318 -19.34 40.82 27.28
N ALA A 319 -20.42 41.59 27.38
CA ALA A 319 -21.79 41.09 27.30
C ALA A 319 -21.91 40.18 26.07
N GLY A 320 -22.02 38.88 26.32
CA GLY A 320 -21.89 37.86 25.30
C GLY A 320 -23.15 37.78 24.45
N SER A 321 -23.06 38.26 23.20
CA SER A 321 -24.07 38.00 22.18
C SER A 321 -24.24 36.49 21.96
N GLY A 322 -25.48 36.02 21.84
CA GLY A 322 -25.83 34.59 21.70
C GLY A 322 -25.06 33.83 20.60
N LYS A 323 -24.50 34.53 19.60
CA LYS A 323 -23.59 33.97 18.60
C LYS A 323 -22.35 33.28 19.21
N LYS A 324 -21.79 33.81 20.31
CA LYS A 324 -20.64 33.17 21.01
C LYS A 324 -21.03 31.89 21.75
N ARG A 325 -22.32 31.67 22.03
CA ARG A 325 -22.84 30.45 22.67
C ARG A 325 -23.00 29.32 21.66
N MET A 326 -23.51 29.64 20.47
CA MET A 326 -23.60 28.68 19.36
C MET A 326 -22.22 28.26 18.84
N LEU A 327 -21.27 29.19 18.74
CA LEU A 327 -19.88 28.85 18.37
C LEU A 327 -19.18 27.99 19.43
N ARG A 328 -19.49 28.19 20.72
CA ARG A 328 -19.01 27.32 21.81
C ARG A 328 -19.62 25.92 21.79
N PHE A 329 -20.85 25.80 21.29
CA PHE A 329 -21.52 24.52 21.10
C PHE A 329 -20.84 23.71 19.99
N PHE A 330 -20.56 24.31 18.84
CA PHE A 330 -19.75 23.67 17.79
C PHE A 330 -18.28 23.46 18.18
N SER A 331 -17.73 24.27 19.11
CA SER A 331 -16.39 24.06 19.65
C SER A 331 -16.32 22.99 20.74
N SER A 332 -17.46 22.45 21.18
CA SER A 332 -17.53 21.41 22.20
C SER A 332 -16.70 20.19 21.77
N LEU A 333 -15.84 19.72 22.68
CA LEU A 333 -15.02 18.51 22.48
C LEU A 333 -15.89 17.31 22.05
N TYR A 334 -17.14 17.25 22.55
CA TYR A 334 -18.10 16.18 22.27
C TYR A 334 -18.60 16.17 20.82
N MET A 335 -18.90 17.33 20.24
CA MET A 335 -19.29 17.43 18.82
C MET A 335 -18.12 17.05 17.90
N ARG A 336 -16.89 17.39 18.31
CA ARG A 336 -15.67 17.01 17.56
C ARG A 336 -15.43 15.51 17.61
N CYS A 337 -15.52 14.90 18.80
CA CYS A 337 -15.40 13.45 18.95
C CYS A 337 -16.51 12.71 18.23
N GLY A 338 -17.77 13.15 18.36
CA GLY A 338 -18.91 12.56 17.66
C GLY A 338 -18.79 12.65 16.13
N PHE A 339 -18.29 13.77 15.61
CA PHE A 339 -18.06 13.93 14.18
C PHE A 339 -16.86 13.12 13.67
N VAL A 340 -15.75 13.02 14.42
CA VAL A 340 -14.67 12.09 14.09
C VAL A 340 -15.17 10.67 14.08
N LEU A 341 -15.92 10.26 15.10
CA LEU A 341 -16.46 8.91 15.20
C LEU A 341 -17.44 8.60 14.06
N PHE A 342 -18.25 9.59 13.64
CA PHE A 342 -19.14 9.50 12.49
C PHE A 342 -18.39 9.42 11.16
N CYS A 343 -17.37 10.25 10.95
CA CYS A 343 -16.57 10.21 9.73
C CYS A 343 -15.71 8.96 9.67
N SER A 344 -15.16 8.51 10.80
CA SER A 344 -14.47 7.24 10.89
C SER A 344 -15.44 6.09 10.64
N SER A 345 -16.66 6.10 11.20
CA SER A 345 -17.63 5.04 10.93
C SER A 345 -18.06 5.01 9.46
N LEU A 346 -18.28 6.16 8.81
CA LEU A 346 -18.55 6.24 7.36
C LEU A 346 -17.40 5.71 6.51
N LEU A 347 -16.16 6.05 6.86
CA LEU A 347 -14.96 5.51 6.23
C LEU A 347 -14.77 4.01 6.49
N PHE A 348 -15.25 3.50 7.63
CA PHE A 348 -15.23 2.07 7.97
C PHE A 348 -16.37 1.27 7.34
N LEU A 349 -17.49 1.93 7.03
CA LEU A 349 -18.54 1.37 6.20
C LEU A 349 -18.14 1.42 4.71
N TRP A 350 -17.13 2.21 4.32
CA TRP A 350 -16.67 2.29 2.94
C TRP A 350 -16.24 0.94 2.36
N PRO A 351 -15.45 0.08 3.03
CA PRO A 351 -15.24 -1.29 2.58
C PRO A 351 -16.54 -2.05 2.32
N LEU A 352 -17.57 -1.92 3.17
CA LEU A 352 -18.87 -2.59 2.96
C LEU A 352 -19.66 -2.05 1.76
N PHE A 353 -19.42 -0.79 1.36
CA PHE A 353 -20.02 -0.19 0.16
C PHE A 353 -19.16 -0.37 -1.10
N ASN A 354 -17.85 -0.60 -0.91
CA ASN A 354 -16.86 -0.82 -1.95
C ASN A 354 -16.49 -2.31 -2.10
N ASP A 355 -17.13 -3.19 -1.31
CA ASP A 355 -17.29 -4.63 -1.49
C ASP A 355 -18.22 -4.89 -2.68
N GLY A 356 -18.10 -4.10 -3.76
CA GLY A 356 -18.30 -4.67 -5.09
C GLY A 356 -17.28 -5.78 -5.17
N THR A 357 -17.73 -7.00 -4.80
CA THR A 357 -17.01 -8.27 -4.72
C THR A 357 -15.59 -8.09 -5.20
N ALA A 358 -14.64 -7.83 -4.30
CA ALA A 358 -13.25 -7.62 -4.65
C ALA A 358 -12.87 -8.77 -5.57
N ALA A 359 -12.77 -8.47 -6.87
CA ALA A 359 -12.87 -9.51 -7.88
C ALA A 359 -11.83 -10.57 -7.56
N SER A 360 -12.25 -11.83 -7.42
CA SER A 360 -11.29 -12.90 -7.17
C SER A 360 -10.53 -13.12 -8.47
N LEU A 361 -9.29 -12.65 -8.50
CA LEU A 361 -8.42 -12.81 -9.65
C LEU A 361 -7.60 -14.08 -9.43
N SER A 362 -7.73 -15.04 -10.33
CA SER A 362 -6.77 -16.15 -10.42
C SER A 362 -5.89 -15.90 -11.63
N LEU A 363 -4.59 -15.79 -11.44
CA LEU A 363 -3.65 -15.62 -12.54
C LEU A 363 -2.29 -16.27 -12.23
N PRO A 364 -1.55 -16.69 -13.27
CA PRO A 364 -0.22 -17.26 -13.13
C PRO A 364 0.79 -16.20 -12.67
N ALA A 365 1.37 -16.42 -11.49
CA ALA A 365 2.37 -15.55 -10.92
C ALA A 365 3.58 -16.32 -10.38
N PRO A 366 4.77 -15.70 -10.40
CA PRO A 366 5.97 -16.26 -9.83
C PRO A 366 5.85 -16.34 -8.30
N THR A 367 6.05 -17.54 -7.77
CA THR A 367 6.19 -17.80 -6.34
C THR A 367 7.65 -18.12 -6.00
N PRO A 368 8.29 -17.35 -5.11
CA PRO A 368 9.70 -17.57 -4.78
C PRO A 368 9.88 -18.99 -4.24
N HIS A 369 10.78 -19.75 -4.85
CA HIS A 369 11.16 -21.07 -4.35
C HIS A 369 12.44 -20.93 -3.53
N SER A 370 12.45 -21.56 -2.35
CA SER A 370 13.54 -21.47 -1.38
C SER A 370 14.83 -22.17 -1.85
N GLU A 371 14.73 -23.01 -2.89
CA GLU A 371 15.81 -23.90 -3.32
C GLU A 371 16.47 -23.43 -4.63
N VAL A 372 17.74 -23.04 -4.46
CA VAL A 372 18.90 -22.84 -5.35
C VAL A 372 18.68 -22.63 -6.86
N ALA A 373 19.28 -21.55 -7.38
CA ALA A 373 19.31 -21.12 -8.79
C ALA A 373 20.40 -21.75 -9.68
N THR A 374 21.03 -22.85 -9.24
CA THR A 374 22.14 -23.48 -9.97
C THR A 374 21.66 -24.61 -10.88
N ALA A 375 22.46 -24.97 -11.88
CA ALA A 375 22.18 -26.09 -12.81
C ALA A 375 21.81 -27.41 -12.09
N THR A 376 22.36 -27.62 -10.90
CA THR A 376 22.09 -28.77 -10.03
C THR A 376 20.69 -28.76 -9.37
N GLY A 377 20.03 -27.60 -9.29
CA GLY A 377 18.70 -27.41 -8.71
C GLY A 377 17.55 -27.44 -9.73
N PHE A 378 17.82 -27.36 -11.04
CA PHE A 378 16.75 -27.45 -12.05
C PHE A 378 15.95 -28.75 -12.04
N PRO A 379 16.54 -29.93 -11.77
CA PRO A 379 15.77 -31.17 -11.70
C PRO A 379 14.68 -31.18 -10.61
N SER A 380 14.87 -30.46 -9.48
CA SER A 380 13.86 -30.40 -8.40
C SER A 380 12.71 -29.44 -8.71
N LEU A 381 12.87 -28.52 -9.67
CA LEU A 381 11.85 -27.56 -10.11
C LEU A 381 10.83 -28.14 -11.11
N GLY A 382 11.11 -29.30 -11.70
CA GLY A 382 10.21 -29.98 -12.66
C GLY A 382 9.18 -30.88 -11.98
N GLN A 383 8.55 -30.44 -10.88
CA GLN A 383 7.67 -31.32 -10.11
C GLN A 383 6.48 -31.83 -10.92
N LYS A 384 6.20 -33.12 -10.71
CA LYS A 384 5.14 -33.88 -11.37
C LYS A 384 3.79 -33.50 -10.76
N GLY A 385 3.01 -32.67 -11.44
CA GLY A 385 1.63 -32.33 -11.03
C GLY A 385 1.25 -30.85 -11.13
N ASP A 386 2.23 -29.95 -11.30
CA ASP A 386 1.94 -28.53 -11.37
C ASP A 386 1.23 -28.14 -12.69
N PRO A 387 0.18 -27.30 -12.63
CA PRO A 387 -0.60 -26.93 -13.81
C PRO A 387 0.09 -25.91 -14.71
N LEU A 388 1.14 -25.24 -14.21
CA LEU A 388 1.90 -24.22 -14.93
C LEU A 388 3.33 -24.72 -15.23
N PRO A 389 3.94 -24.27 -16.34
CA PRO A 389 5.29 -24.69 -16.69
C PRO A 389 6.33 -24.09 -15.73
N SER A 390 7.38 -24.85 -15.41
CA SER A 390 8.52 -24.39 -14.61
C SER A 390 9.78 -24.13 -15.46
N ARG A 391 10.81 -23.51 -14.87
CA ARG A 391 12.08 -23.23 -15.57
C ARG A 391 12.78 -24.55 -15.92
N GLY A 392 12.66 -25.53 -15.03
CA GLY A 392 13.07 -26.91 -15.29
C GLY A 392 12.31 -27.53 -16.46
N ASP A 393 10.99 -27.31 -16.57
CA ASP A 393 10.20 -27.79 -17.70
C ASP A 393 10.71 -27.21 -19.03
N TYR A 394 11.06 -25.92 -19.09
CA TYR A 394 11.62 -25.32 -20.31
C TYR A 394 12.97 -25.92 -20.72
N ILE A 395 13.87 -26.11 -19.75
CA ILE A 395 15.17 -26.73 -20.01
C ILE A 395 15.00 -28.19 -20.45
N ALA A 396 14.12 -28.95 -19.80
CA ALA A 396 13.79 -30.32 -20.17
C ALA A 396 13.20 -30.38 -21.58
N HIS A 397 12.32 -29.45 -21.92
CA HIS A 397 11.78 -29.29 -23.27
C HIS A 397 12.90 -29.09 -24.29
N TYR A 398 13.80 -28.13 -24.06
CA TYR A 398 14.88 -27.86 -25.00
C TYR A 398 15.84 -29.05 -25.14
N ALA A 399 16.25 -29.68 -24.03
CA ALA A 399 17.09 -30.88 -24.06
C ALA A 399 16.42 -32.05 -24.78
N PHE A 400 15.13 -32.25 -24.52
CA PHE A 400 14.35 -33.32 -25.14
C PHE A 400 14.27 -33.14 -26.66
N HIS A 401 13.94 -31.93 -27.14
CA HIS A 401 13.86 -31.63 -28.56
C HIS A 401 15.22 -31.71 -29.26
N ASP A 402 16.29 -31.20 -28.63
CA ASP A 402 17.66 -31.23 -29.14
C ASP A 402 18.24 -32.66 -29.18
N GLY A 403 17.90 -33.50 -28.19
CA GLY A 403 18.35 -34.88 -28.08
C GLY A 403 17.38 -35.94 -28.63
N TYR A 404 16.24 -35.55 -29.18
CA TYR A 404 15.14 -36.46 -29.53
C TYR A 404 15.57 -37.59 -30.46
N LEU A 405 16.34 -37.26 -31.51
CA LEU A 405 16.84 -38.22 -32.49
C LEU A 405 17.82 -39.24 -31.90
N PHE A 406 18.40 -38.93 -30.74
CA PHE A 406 19.36 -39.77 -30.03
C PHE A 406 18.76 -40.44 -28.79
N GLY A 407 17.43 -40.48 -28.69
CA GLY A 407 16.72 -41.19 -27.62
C GLY A 407 16.67 -40.46 -26.28
N MET A 408 16.85 -39.13 -26.26
CA MET A 408 16.69 -38.35 -25.04
C MET A 408 15.26 -38.46 -24.51
N ASN A 409 15.12 -38.73 -23.22
CA ASN A 409 13.82 -38.71 -22.54
C ASN A 409 13.50 -37.30 -22.02
N TYR A 410 12.22 -36.97 -21.86
CA TYR A 410 11.81 -35.69 -21.28
C TYR A 410 12.22 -35.60 -19.81
N ARG A 411 13.37 -34.97 -19.56
CA ARG A 411 13.91 -34.64 -18.24
C ARG A 411 14.97 -33.54 -18.37
N VAL A 412 15.26 -32.88 -17.25
CA VAL A 412 16.41 -31.99 -17.17
C VAL A 412 17.69 -32.85 -17.22
N PRO A 413 18.64 -32.58 -18.14
CA PRO A 413 19.90 -33.31 -18.19
C PRO A 413 20.77 -32.98 -16.97
N THR A 414 21.57 -33.93 -16.52
CA THR A 414 22.57 -33.64 -15.48
C THR A 414 23.74 -32.84 -16.08
N LEU A 415 24.42 -32.04 -15.24
CA LEU A 415 25.57 -31.26 -15.71
C LEU A 415 26.67 -32.20 -16.21
N ASN A 416 27.21 -31.92 -17.40
CA ASN A 416 28.19 -32.75 -18.11
C ASN A 416 27.67 -34.13 -18.53
N GLU A 417 26.36 -34.30 -18.61
CA GLU A 417 25.78 -35.50 -19.19
C GLU A 417 26.08 -35.56 -20.69
N ALA A 418 26.59 -36.71 -21.15
CA ALA A 418 26.83 -37.01 -22.55
C ALA A 418 25.67 -37.87 -23.09
N LEU A 419 25.08 -37.43 -24.19
CA LEU A 419 24.16 -38.22 -24.98
C LEU A 419 24.96 -38.94 -26.06
N GLU A 420 25.13 -40.24 -25.88
CA GLU A 420 25.94 -41.09 -26.76
C GLU A 420 25.04 -42.03 -27.56
N TYR A 421 25.42 -42.30 -28.80
CA TYR A 421 24.79 -43.32 -29.62
C TYR A 421 25.87 -44.21 -30.25
N GLU A 422 25.50 -45.46 -30.47
CA GLU A 422 26.37 -46.41 -31.14
C GLU A 422 26.27 -46.20 -32.65
N ASN A 423 27.36 -45.76 -33.25
CA ASN A 423 27.49 -45.62 -34.70
C ASN A 423 28.10 -46.89 -35.28
N TYR A 424 27.45 -47.44 -36.30
CA TYR A 424 27.91 -48.66 -36.97
C TYR A 424 28.43 -48.34 -38.36
N PHE A 425 29.63 -48.81 -38.68
CA PHE A 425 30.25 -48.63 -39.99
C PHE A 425 31.00 -49.87 -40.44
N TYR A 426 31.15 -50.03 -41.76
CA TYR A 426 31.82 -51.17 -42.36
C TYR A 426 33.24 -50.81 -42.80
N ILE A 427 34.21 -51.67 -42.44
CA ILE A 427 35.57 -51.63 -43.00
C ILE A 427 35.91 -53.06 -43.44
N ASN A 428 36.18 -53.25 -44.74
CA ASN A 428 36.52 -54.57 -45.32
C ASN A 428 35.52 -55.69 -44.97
N ASP A 429 34.22 -55.44 -45.16
CA ASP A 429 33.12 -56.36 -44.84
C ASP A 429 32.96 -56.76 -43.36
N VAL A 430 33.69 -56.10 -42.45
CA VAL A 430 33.53 -56.26 -41.00
C VAL A 430 32.74 -55.07 -40.45
N LEU A 431 31.68 -55.36 -39.69
CA LEU A 431 30.89 -54.37 -38.98
C LEU A 431 31.63 -53.94 -37.71
N TYR A 432 31.97 -52.66 -37.63
CA TYR A 432 32.51 -52.04 -36.42
C TYR A 432 31.44 -51.17 -35.77
N SER A 433 31.56 -51.01 -34.47
CA SER A 433 30.79 -50.02 -33.73
C SER A 433 31.70 -49.07 -32.96
N GLU A 434 31.30 -47.82 -32.89
CA GLU A 434 31.96 -46.78 -32.11
C GLU A 434 30.89 -45.99 -31.34
N GLN A 435 31.15 -45.71 -30.07
CA GLN A 435 30.31 -44.80 -29.28
C GLN A 435 30.64 -43.37 -29.67
N VAL A 436 29.66 -42.65 -30.20
CA VAL A 436 29.81 -41.25 -30.62
C VAL A 436 28.97 -40.38 -29.70
N THR A 437 29.60 -39.37 -29.10
CA THR A 437 28.89 -38.36 -28.32
C THR A 437 28.15 -37.41 -29.25
N ALA A 438 26.81 -37.52 -29.30
CA ALA A 438 25.95 -36.60 -30.04
C ALA A 438 25.84 -35.23 -29.37
N LYS A 439 25.75 -35.21 -28.03
CA LYS A 439 25.58 -33.98 -27.26
C LYS A 439 26.25 -34.07 -25.91
N LEU A 440 26.79 -32.94 -25.43
CA LEU A 440 27.29 -32.78 -24.07
C LEU A 440 26.61 -31.57 -23.43
N PHE A 441 25.90 -31.79 -22.32
CA PHE A 441 25.16 -30.75 -21.60
C PHE A 441 26.06 -30.01 -20.60
N THR A 442 26.90 -29.10 -21.13
CA THR A 442 27.84 -28.29 -20.34
C THR A 442 27.15 -27.09 -19.68
N GLU A 443 27.83 -26.42 -18.75
CA GLU A 443 27.36 -25.14 -18.18
C GLU A 443 27.10 -24.09 -19.27
N GLN A 444 27.96 -24.03 -20.29
CA GLN A 444 27.77 -23.15 -21.45
C GLN A 444 26.45 -23.45 -22.19
N TRP A 445 26.08 -24.72 -22.35
CA TRP A 445 24.81 -25.07 -23.01
C TRP A 445 23.60 -24.54 -22.22
N TYR A 446 23.67 -24.58 -20.88
CA TYR A 446 22.64 -24.00 -20.02
C TYR A 446 22.55 -22.49 -20.17
N GLU A 447 23.70 -21.79 -20.11
CA GLU A 447 23.78 -20.33 -20.28
C GLU A 447 23.27 -19.90 -21.65
N ASP A 448 23.70 -20.57 -22.72
CA ASP A 448 23.29 -20.27 -24.10
C ASP A 448 21.77 -20.36 -24.27
N ILE A 449 21.12 -21.37 -23.68
CA ILE A 449 19.65 -21.54 -23.76
C ILE A 449 18.92 -20.43 -23.02
N ILE A 450 19.44 -20.03 -21.87
CA ILE A 450 18.85 -18.95 -21.07
C ILE A 450 19.01 -17.64 -21.84
N ASP A 451 20.24 -17.30 -22.26
CA ASP A 451 20.61 -16.02 -22.86
C ASP A 451 19.94 -15.80 -24.22
N GLN A 452 19.85 -16.83 -25.07
CA GLN A 452 19.19 -16.73 -26.38
C GLN A 452 17.69 -16.40 -26.29
N GLN A 453 17.09 -16.62 -25.12
CA GLN A 453 15.64 -16.57 -24.94
C GLN A 453 15.19 -15.39 -24.08
N VAL A 454 16.11 -14.70 -23.41
CA VAL A 454 15.84 -13.45 -22.67
C VAL A 454 15.14 -12.41 -23.55
N GLN A 455 15.39 -12.39 -24.86
CA GLN A 455 14.76 -11.45 -25.78
C GLN A 455 13.35 -11.86 -26.28
N ASN A 456 12.89 -13.08 -25.99
CA ASN A 456 11.69 -13.66 -26.60
C ASN A 456 10.47 -13.69 -25.66
N GLY A 457 9.69 -12.61 -25.65
CA GLY A 457 8.31 -12.60 -25.12
C GLY A 457 8.16 -13.13 -23.68
N ILE A 458 7.15 -13.99 -23.45
CA ILE A 458 6.87 -14.54 -22.11
C ILE A 458 7.96 -15.50 -21.61
N ILE A 459 8.64 -16.22 -22.53
CA ILE A 459 9.73 -17.14 -22.16
C ILE A 459 10.89 -16.33 -21.62
N GLY A 460 11.21 -15.19 -22.23
CA GLY A 460 12.20 -14.25 -21.70
C GLY A 460 11.84 -13.74 -20.31
N LEU A 461 10.59 -13.28 -20.11
CA LEU A 461 10.09 -12.85 -18.78
C LEU A 461 10.19 -13.96 -17.72
N PHE A 462 10.02 -15.20 -18.16
CA PHE A 462 10.09 -16.37 -17.31
C PHE A 462 11.51 -16.77 -16.93
N LEU A 463 12.44 -16.71 -17.89
CA LEU A 463 13.84 -17.10 -17.68
C LEU A 463 14.66 -15.99 -16.99
N ASN A 464 14.28 -14.73 -17.13
CA ASN A 464 15.00 -13.57 -16.57
C ASN A 464 14.81 -13.39 -15.04
N GLN A 465 14.14 -14.33 -14.38
CA GLN A 465 13.93 -14.26 -12.93
C GLN A 465 15.22 -14.63 -12.20
N THR A 466 15.66 -13.76 -11.29
CA THR A 466 16.93 -13.90 -10.55
C THR A 466 16.95 -15.08 -9.58
N ASN A 467 15.78 -15.59 -9.20
CA ASN A 467 15.63 -16.73 -8.30
C ASN A 467 15.00 -17.91 -9.04
N SER A 468 15.20 -19.11 -8.51
CA SER A 468 14.36 -20.26 -8.85
C SER A 468 12.93 -19.97 -8.42
N VAL A 469 12.04 -19.81 -9.38
CA VAL A 469 10.65 -19.47 -9.11
C VAL A 469 9.76 -20.52 -9.79
N GLY A 470 8.87 -21.12 -8.99
CA GLY A 470 7.74 -21.90 -9.50
C GLY A 470 6.59 -20.97 -9.87
N LEU A 471 5.83 -21.30 -10.91
CA LEU A 471 4.61 -20.58 -11.24
C LEU A 471 3.42 -21.24 -10.54
N ASN A 472 2.64 -20.43 -9.83
CA ASN A 472 1.38 -20.87 -9.23
C ASN A 472 0.26 -19.91 -9.60
N TYR A 473 -0.97 -20.43 -9.61
CA TYR A 473 -2.14 -19.57 -9.66
C TYR A 473 -2.26 -18.85 -8.31
N VAL A 474 -2.07 -17.55 -8.33
CA VAL A 474 -2.26 -16.71 -7.14
C VAL A 474 -3.67 -16.16 -7.19
N SER A 475 -4.44 -16.46 -6.15
CA SER A 475 -5.71 -15.80 -5.90
C SER A 475 -5.44 -14.42 -5.31
N LEU A 476 -5.48 -13.39 -6.15
CA LEU A 476 -5.44 -12.00 -5.72
C LEU A 476 -6.87 -11.52 -5.49
N ALA A 477 -7.18 -11.12 -4.26
CA ALA A 477 -8.34 -10.26 -4.05
C ALA A 477 -8.03 -8.90 -4.69
N SER A 478 -8.71 -8.55 -5.78
CA SER A 478 -8.44 -7.30 -6.53
C SER A 478 -8.72 -6.01 -5.75
N GLY A 479 -9.27 -6.12 -4.55
CA GLY A 479 -9.22 -5.11 -3.51
C GLY A 479 -8.79 -5.82 -2.24
N GLY A 480 -7.88 -5.20 -1.47
CA GLY A 480 -7.44 -5.73 -0.19
C GLY A 480 -8.64 -6.05 0.69
N GLY A 481 -9.08 -7.30 0.65
CA GLY A 481 -10.11 -7.84 1.52
C GLY A 481 -9.54 -7.77 2.92
N THR A 482 -9.84 -6.69 3.62
CA THR A 482 -9.69 -6.67 5.06
C THR A 482 -10.66 -7.73 5.55
N GLU A 483 -10.13 -8.87 6.02
CA GLU A 483 -10.94 -9.92 6.62
C GLU A 483 -12.01 -9.28 7.51
N LEU A 484 -13.28 -9.50 7.15
CA LEU A 484 -14.46 -8.87 7.75
C LEU A 484 -14.55 -9.04 9.27
N SER A 485 -13.73 -9.89 9.89
CA SER A 485 -13.70 -10.13 11.33
C SER A 485 -13.23 -8.90 12.11
N GLY A 486 -12.23 -8.16 11.60
CA GLY A 486 -11.71 -6.96 12.25
C GLY A 486 -12.68 -5.76 12.16
N GLY A 487 -13.35 -5.61 11.01
CA GLY A 487 -14.31 -4.53 10.78
C GLY A 487 -15.54 -4.60 11.69
N LYS A 488 -16.03 -5.81 12.00
CA LYS A 488 -17.18 -6.02 12.90
C LYS A 488 -16.88 -5.63 14.34
N LEU A 489 -15.72 -6.03 14.87
CA LEU A 489 -15.28 -5.67 16.22
C LEU A 489 -15.14 -4.15 16.36
N LEU A 490 -14.65 -3.50 15.32
CA LEU A 490 -14.37 -2.07 15.29
C LEU A 490 -15.64 -1.24 15.09
N PHE A 491 -16.57 -1.70 14.27
CA PHE A 491 -17.92 -1.12 14.21
C PHE A 491 -18.59 -1.18 15.59
N LEU A 492 -18.51 -2.32 16.28
CA LEU A 492 -18.98 -2.46 17.66
C LEU A 492 -18.28 -1.49 18.61
N LEU A 493 -16.95 -1.37 18.54
CA LEU A 493 -16.18 -0.45 19.39
C LEU A 493 -16.52 1.02 19.11
N THR A 494 -16.76 1.36 17.84
CA THR A 494 -17.16 2.71 17.42
C THR A 494 -18.57 3.02 17.90
N VAL A 495 -19.52 2.08 17.77
CA VAL A 495 -20.89 2.20 18.31
C VAL A 495 -20.86 2.35 19.84
N VAL A 496 -20.01 1.61 20.54
CA VAL A 496 -19.83 1.72 21.99
C VAL A 496 -19.24 3.09 22.36
N LEU A 497 -18.20 3.56 21.65
CA LEU A 497 -17.59 4.88 21.87
C LEU A 497 -18.58 6.03 21.60
N VAL A 498 -19.34 5.95 20.51
CA VAL A 498 -20.41 6.90 20.20
C VAL A 498 -21.46 6.88 21.30
N SER A 499 -21.89 5.69 21.74
CA SER A 499 -22.88 5.55 22.82
C SER A 499 -22.38 6.14 24.16
N LEU A 500 -21.10 5.95 24.49
CA LEU A 500 -20.48 6.55 25.67
C LEU A 500 -20.43 8.09 25.58
N VAL A 501 -20.09 8.64 24.41
CA VAL A 501 -20.10 10.08 24.16
C VAL A 501 -21.52 10.65 24.29
N PHE A 502 -22.53 9.97 23.74
CA PHE A 502 -23.94 10.39 23.87
C PHE A 502 -24.46 10.28 25.30
N SER A 503 -24.08 9.25 26.06
CA SER A 503 -24.44 9.08 27.46
C SER A 503 -23.88 10.20 28.35
N GLU A 504 -22.61 10.55 28.16
CA GLU A 504 -21.98 11.70 28.84
C GLU A 504 -22.63 13.03 28.46
N MET A 505 -22.96 13.23 27.16
CA MET A 505 -23.70 14.41 26.73
C MET A 505 -25.06 14.50 27.42
N HIS A 506 -25.80 13.40 27.52
CA HIS A 506 -27.08 13.36 28.24
C HIS A 506 -26.90 13.74 29.71
N ASN A 507 -25.86 13.25 30.38
CA ASN A 507 -25.57 13.61 31.78
C ASN A 507 -25.26 15.10 31.94
N VAL A 508 -24.45 15.69 31.05
CA VAL A 508 -24.17 17.13 31.05
C VAL A 508 -25.45 17.94 30.80
N PHE A 509 -26.31 17.54 29.86
CA PHE A 509 -27.57 18.24 29.60
C PHE A 509 -28.57 18.10 30.75
N SER A 510 -28.62 16.94 31.41
CA SER A 510 -29.52 16.69 32.55
C SER A 510 -29.07 17.44 33.82
N SER A 511 -27.77 17.72 33.98
CA SER A 511 -27.23 18.51 35.08
C SER A 511 -27.37 20.02 34.90
N VAL A 512 -27.60 20.50 33.66
CA VAL A 512 -28.15 21.84 33.40
C VAL A 512 -29.66 21.82 33.63
N LYS A 513 -30.09 21.44 34.84
CA LYS A 513 -31.39 21.88 35.33
C LYS A 513 -31.30 23.40 35.44
N MET A 514 -32.04 24.10 34.58
CA MET A 514 -32.29 25.51 34.82
C MET A 514 -32.92 25.61 36.20
N GLU A 515 -32.19 26.17 37.17
CA GLU A 515 -32.84 26.76 38.32
C GLU A 515 -33.88 27.75 37.76
N PRO A 516 -35.18 27.53 37.99
CA PRO A 516 -36.19 28.46 37.54
C PRO A 516 -35.86 29.79 38.22
N GLY A 517 -35.48 30.77 37.39
CA GLY A 517 -34.82 31.98 37.86
C GLY A 517 -35.57 32.63 39.01
N SER A 518 -34.94 32.66 40.17
CA SER A 518 -35.22 33.68 41.18
C SER A 518 -34.76 35.01 40.58
N ARG A 519 -35.64 35.65 39.80
CA ARG A 519 -35.58 37.08 39.53
C ARG A 519 -35.69 37.79 40.88
N THR A 520 -34.57 37.93 41.58
CA THR A 520 -34.41 38.95 42.60
C THR A 520 -34.38 40.27 41.86
N VAL A 521 -35.57 40.87 41.75
CA VAL A 521 -35.73 42.28 41.42
C VAL A 521 -35.00 43.05 42.53
N ARG A 522 -33.73 43.41 42.31
CA ARG A 522 -33.10 44.47 43.09
C ARG A 522 -33.86 45.75 42.75
N SER A 523 -34.74 46.15 43.68
CA SER A 523 -35.45 47.42 43.61
C SER A 523 -34.45 48.56 43.51
N LYS A 524 -34.88 49.62 42.83
CA LYS A 524 -34.17 50.89 42.63
C LYS A 524 -33.93 51.69 43.93
N GLU A 525 -33.98 51.07 45.11
CA GLU A 525 -33.92 51.77 46.41
C GLU A 525 -32.51 51.91 47.01
N GLN A 526 -31.45 51.48 46.32
CA GLN A 526 -30.07 51.73 46.77
C GLN A 526 -29.34 52.84 46.00
N ALA A 527 -30.07 53.71 45.30
CA ALA A 527 -29.51 54.85 44.57
C ALA A 527 -30.28 56.17 44.76
N ALA A 528 -30.98 56.31 45.88
CA ALA A 528 -31.42 57.57 46.47
C ALA A 528 -30.96 57.58 47.93
#